data_AF-A0A951CIN6-F1
#
_entry.id   AF-A0A951CIN6-F1
#
_cell.length_a   1.000
_cell.length_b   1.000
_cell.length_c   1.000
_cell.angle_alpha   90.00
_cell.angle_beta   90.00
_cell.angle_gamma   90.00
#
_symmetry.space_group_name_H-M   'P 1'
#
loop_
_entity.id
_entity.type
_entity.pdbx_description
1 polymer ?
#
loop_
_entity_poly.entity_id
_entity_poly.type
_entity_poly.pdbx_seq_one_letter_code
_entity_poly.pdbx_strand_id
1 'polypeptide(L)'
;MFLHNKRMQYTVRVDRPDPIFAKLLLDQFGGPNGELAAAMRYFTQGWAESDVPRRDMLLDIATEELSHLEMVAQTLTMLLKGSPSAMVDEVEGNYLGNLLDGKHERYVELSMMSGQ
;
A
#
# COMPACT_ATOMS: atom_id res chain seq x y z
N MET A 1 12.84 -13.42 -7.49
CA MET A 1 11.54 -14.09 -7.33
C MET A 1 10.89 -13.52 -6.08
N PHE A 2 9.60 -13.16 -6.10
CA PHE A 2 8.87 -12.71 -4.92
C PHE A 2 7.95 -13.82 -4.41
N LEU A 3 7.71 -13.83 -3.10
CA LEU A 3 6.74 -14.70 -2.44
C LEU A 3 5.83 -13.82 -1.58
N HIS A 4 4.53 -14.02 -1.67
CA HIS A 4 3.57 -13.37 -0.78
C HIS A 4 3.20 -14.32 0.36
N ASN A 5 3.29 -13.83 1.60
CA ASN A 5 2.85 -14.53 2.79
C ASN A 5 1.69 -13.74 3.39
N LYS A 6 0.57 -14.41 3.68
CA LYS A 6 -0.63 -13.77 4.24
C LYS A 6 -0.44 -13.17 5.64
N ARG A 7 0.67 -13.49 6.31
CA ARG A 7 1.01 -12.91 7.61
C ARG A 7 1.65 -11.54 7.39
N MET A 8 1.02 -10.51 7.95
CA MET A 8 1.58 -9.16 8.01
C MET A 8 2.93 -9.17 8.72
N GLN A 9 3.88 -8.34 8.25
CA GLN A 9 5.15 -8.10 8.93
C GLN A 9 4.92 -7.59 10.36
N TYR A 10 3.94 -6.70 10.54
CA TYR A 10 3.46 -6.28 11.85
C TYR A 10 1.94 -6.11 11.87
N THR A 11 1.32 -6.42 13.01
CA THR A 11 -0.13 -6.31 13.16
C THR A 11 -0.54 -4.86 13.34
N VAL A 12 -1.27 -4.31 12.37
CA VAL A 12 -1.87 -2.97 12.46
C VAL A 12 -3.17 -3.01 13.27
N ARG A 13 -3.42 -1.95 14.05
CA ARG A 13 -4.62 -1.79 14.89
C ARG A 13 -5.20 -0.39 14.71
N VAL A 14 -6.52 -0.32 14.59
CA VAL A 14 -7.28 0.93 14.46
C VAL A 14 -8.42 0.87 15.47
N ASP A 15 -8.48 1.86 16.37
CA ASP A 15 -9.49 1.88 17.45
C ASP A 15 -10.89 2.28 16.92
N ARG A 16 -10.94 3.19 15.95
CA ARG A 16 -12.18 3.66 15.31
C ARG A 16 -11.94 4.13 13.88
N PRO A 17 -12.96 4.08 12.99
CA PRO A 17 -12.88 4.70 11.67
C PRO A 17 -12.52 6.19 11.75
N ASP A 18 -11.61 6.64 10.87
CA ASP A 18 -11.20 8.04 10.77
C ASP A 18 -10.82 8.36 9.30
N PRO A 19 -11.77 8.87 8.50
CA PRO A 19 -11.54 9.14 7.08
C PRO A 19 -10.60 10.34 6.86
N ILE A 20 -10.54 11.28 7.80
CA ILE A 20 -9.64 12.44 7.73
C ILE A 20 -8.19 11.96 7.88
N PHE A 21 -7.93 11.09 8.85
CA PHE A 21 -6.62 10.49 9.00
C PHE A 21 -6.26 9.59 7.81
N ALA A 22 -7.22 8.81 7.29
CA ALA A 22 -7.00 8.01 6.08
C ALA A 22 -6.53 8.87 4.89
N LYS A 23 -7.11 10.05 4.71
CA LYS A 23 -6.71 11.00 3.65
C LYS A 23 -5.24 11.42 3.76
N LEU A 24 -4.77 11.68 4.98
CA LEU A 24 -3.36 12.01 5.22
C LEU A 24 -2.46 10.80 4.96
N LEU A 25 -2.90 9.62 5.38
CA LEU A 25 -2.14 8.38 5.26
C LEU A 25 -2.05 7.86 3.81
N LEU A 26 -2.90 8.33 2.89
CA LEU A 26 -2.79 8.03 1.46
C LEU A 26 -1.46 8.49 0.85
N ASP A 27 -0.88 9.58 1.36
CA ASP A 27 0.44 10.04 0.91
C ASP A 27 1.53 9.03 1.31
N GLN A 28 1.38 8.37 2.47
CA GLN A 28 2.30 7.31 2.88
C GLN A 28 2.17 6.07 1.99
N PHE A 29 0.99 5.80 1.42
CA PHE A 29 0.81 4.69 0.49
C PHE A 29 1.44 4.98 -0.88
N GLY A 30 0.97 6.03 -1.56
CA GLY A 30 1.26 6.29 -2.98
C GLY A 30 1.89 7.65 -3.28
N GLY A 31 2.18 8.45 -2.26
CA GLY A 31 2.84 9.74 -2.42
C GLY A 31 4.29 9.62 -2.89
N PRO A 32 4.91 10.72 -3.33
CA PRO A 32 6.27 10.73 -3.84
C PRO A 32 7.31 10.24 -2.80
N ASN A 33 7.00 10.41 -1.51
CA ASN A 33 7.83 9.98 -0.40
C ASN A 33 7.25 8.76 0.36
N GLY A 34 6.13 8.19 -0.13
CA GLY A 34 5.49 7.03 0.49
C GLY A 34 6.23 5.72 0.24
N GLU A 35 5.69 4.64 0.81
CA GLU A 35 6.32 3.31 0.82
C GLU A 35 6.48 2.73 -0.58
N LEU A 36 5.51 2.95 -1.47
CA LEU A 36 5.62 2.47 -2.86
C LEU A 36 6.82 3.11 -3.56
N ALA A 37 6.99 4.42 -3.37
CA ALA A 37 8.11 5.13 -3.96
C ALA A 37 9.43 4.70 -3.32
N ALA A 38 9.46 4.45 -2.00
CA ALA A 38 10.63 3.92 -1.30
C ALA A 38 11.03 2.53 -1.82
N ALA A 39 10.08 1.59 -1.88
CA ALA A 39 10.28 0.25 -2.42
C ALA A 39 10.88 0.29 -3.83
N MET A 40 10.30 1.10 -4.73
CA MET A 40 10.80 1.20 -6.10
C MET A 40 12.17 1.89 -6.18
N ARG A 41 12.44 2.89 -5.33
CA ARG A 41 13.77 3.53 -5.27
C ARG A 41 14.84 2.52 -4.85
N TYR A 42 14.66 1.83 -3.73
CA TYR A 42 15.66 0.87 -3.25
C TYR A 42 15.80 -0.32 -4.21
N PHE A 43 14.71 -0.79 -4.82
CA PHE A 43 14.75 -1.87 -5.80
C PHE A 43 15.59 -1.49 -7.03
N THR A 44 15.34 -0.30 -7.60
CA THR A 44 16.09 0.16 -8.78
C THR A 44 17.54 0.48 -8.46
N GLN A 45 17.82 1.07 -7.29
CA GLN A 45 19.17 1.32 -6.81
C GLN A 45 19.95 0.02 -6.58
N GLY A 46 19.31 -1.01 -6.00
CA GLY A 46 19.93 -2.32 -5.81
C GLY A 46 20.42 -2.91 -7.13
N TRP A 47 19.59 -2.90 -8.17
CA TRP A 47 20.01 -3.41 -9.48
C TRP A 47 21.06 -2.57 -10.20
N ALA A 48 21.16 -1.28 -9.88
CA ALA A 48 22.22 -0.42 -10.38
C ALA A 48 23.54 -0.57 -9.59
N GLU A 49 23.51 -1.22 -8.42
CA GLU A 49 24.67 -1.35 -7.54
C GLU A 49 25.56 -2.54 -7.93
N SER A 50 26.87 -2.27 -7.94
CA SER A 50 27.93 -3.21 -8.28
C SER A 50 28.54 -3.91 -7.06
N ASP A 51 28.52 -3.25 -5.89
CA ASP A 51 28.94 -3.82 -4.62
C ASP A 51 27.89 -4.79 -4.08
N VAL A 52 28.22 -6.09 -4.09
CA VAL A 52 27.27 -7.17 -3.77
C VAL A 52 26.63 -6.99 -2.38
N PRO A 53 27.37 -6.74 -1.28
CA PRO A 53 26.77 -6.55 0.03
C PRO A 53 25.79 -5.37 0.09
N ARG A 54 26.09 -4.26 -0.59
CA ARG A 54 25.20 -3.10 -0.64
C ARG A 54 23.97 -3.36 -1.50
N ARG A 55 24.12 -4.02 -2.65
CA ARG A 55 22.98 -4.44 -3.46
C ARG A 55 22.03 -5.30 -2.64
N ASP A 56 22.55 -6.31 -1.95
CA ASP A 56 21.72 -7.24 -1.20
C ASP A 56 20.96 -6.51 -0.08
N MET A 57 21.63 -5.61 0.65
CA MET A 57 20.99 -4.71 1.62
C MET A 57 19.88 -3.84 1.01
N LEU A 58 20.11 -3.25 -0.17
CA LEU A 58 19.10 -2.42 -0.85
C LEU A 58 17.88 -3.24 -1.28
N LEU A 59 18.09 -4.46 -1.75
CA LEU A 59 17.01 -5.36 -2.15
C LEU A 59 16.23 -5.90 -0.94
N ASP A 60 16.91 -6.13 0.20
CA ASP A 60 16.27 -6.49 1.46
C ASP A 60 15.36 -5.35 1.94
N ILE A 61 15.87 -4.11 1.96
CA ILE A 61 15.07 -2.93 2.33
C ILE A 61 13.91 -2.75 1.35
N ALA A 62 14.13 -2.85 0.04
CA ALA A 62 13.06 -2.72 -0.95
C ALA A 62 11.92 -3.73 -0.72
N THR A 63 12.27 -4.94 -0.30
CA THR A 63 11.30 -6.00 0.00
C THR A 63 10.56 -5.73 1.31
N GLU A 64 11.22 -5.17 2.31
CA GLU A 64 10.61 -4.70 3.55
C GLU A 64 9.61 -3.56 3.29
N GLU A 65 9.95 -2.57 2.45
CA GLU A 65 9.04 -1.46 2.14
C GLU A 65 7.75 -1.91 1.44
N LEU A 66 7.76 -3.04 0.70
CA LEU A 66 6.54 -3.64 0.17
C LEU A 66 5.63 -4.19 1.29
N SER A 67 6.20 -4.65 2.40
CA SER A 67 5.45 -5.07 3.59
C SER A 67 4.89 -3.86 4.35
N HIS A 68 5.63 -2.76 4.43
CA HIS A 68 5.12 -1.49 4.95
C HIS A 68 3.94 -0.98 4.11
N LEU A 69 4.04 -1.05 2.78
CA LEU A 69 2.96 -0.69 1.87
C LEU A 69 1.68 -1.51 2.13
N GLU A 70 1.80 -2.82 2.36
CA GLU A 70 0.69 -3.69 2.75
C GLU A 70 0.07 -3.27 4.08
N MET A 71 0.90 -2.94 5.08
CA MET A 71 0.44 -2.43 6.38
C MET A 71 -0.33 -1.10 6.27
N VAL A 72 0.14 -0.18 5.43
CA VAL A 72 -0.55 1.09 5.17
C VAL A 72 -1.89 0.84 4.49
N ALA A 73 -1.95 0.00 3.46
CA ALA A 73 -3.22 -0.36 2.79
C ALA A 73 -4.24 -0.99 3.76
N GLN A 74 -3.79 -1.91 4.61
CA GLN A 74 -4.65 -2.54 5.62
C GLN A 74 -5.17 -1.50 6.62
N THR A 75 -4.32 -0.56 7.04
CA THR A 75 -4.70 0.53 7.95
C THR A 75 -5.74 1.45 7.32
N LEU A 76 -5.52 1.87 6.07
CA LEU A 76 -6.47 2.67 5.29
C LEU A 76 -7.83 1.97 5.18
N THR A 77 -7.83 0.68 4.85
CA THR A 77 -9.05 -0.13 4.77
C THR A 77 -9.80 -0.13 6.11
N MET A 78 -9.09 -0.31 7.24
CA MET A 78 -9.70 -0.29 8.58
C MET A 78 -10.28 1.09 8.97
N LEU A 79 -9.60 2.18 8.59
CA LEU A 79 -10.06 3.55 8.85
C LEU A 79 -11.31 3.92 8.04
N LEU A 80 -11.50 3.30 6.86
CA LEU A 80 -12.62 3.59 5.96
C LEU A 80 -13.85 2.68 6.19
N LYS A 81 -13.68 1.43 6.65
CA LYS A 81 -14.71 0.37 6.73
C LYS A 81 -15.92 0.63 7.66
N GLY A 82 -16.07 1.83 8.24
CA GLY A 82 -17.23 2.22 9.05
C GLY A 82 -17.54 3.72 8.99
N SER A 83 -16.92 4.45 8.07
CA SER A 83 -17.13 5.90 7.92
C SER A 83 -18.40 6.18 7.09
N PRO A 84 -19.17 7.24 7.40
CA PRO A 84 -20.31 7.64 6.57
C PRO A 84 -19.86 7.90 5.13
N SER A 85 -20.62 7.44 4.12
CA SER A 85 -20.18 7.51 2.71
C SER A 85 -19.78 8.92 2.29
N ALA A 86 -20.51 9.95 2.73
CA ALA A 86 -20.19 11.35 2.44
C ALA A 86 -18.78 11.78 2.91
N MET A 87 -18.27 11.22 4.01
CA MET A 87 -16.90 11.49 4.46
C MET A 87 -15.86 10.66 3.71
N VAL A 88 -16.25 9.49 3.19
CA VAL A 88 -15.41 8.69 2.29
C VAL A 88 -15.31 9.37 0.92
N ASP A 89 -16.40 9.94 0.42
CA ASP A 89 -16.46 10.67 -0.86
C ASP A 89 -15.49 11.90 -0.87
N GLU A 90 -15.27 12.55 0.28
CA GLU A 90 -14.27 13.64 0.44
C GLU A 90 -12.80 13.15 0.43
N VAL A 91 -12.59 11.87 0.70
CA VAL A 91 -11.29 11.17 0.63
C VAL A 91 -11.08 10.60 -0.78
N GLU A 92 -12.15 10.12 -1.43
CA GLU A 92 -12.24 9.51 -2.77
C GLU A 92 -11.93 10.45 -3.94
N GLY A 93 -11.69 11.75 -3.69
CA GLY A 93 -11.24 12.70 -4.71
C GLY A 93 -9.91 12.31 -5.40
N ASN A 94 -9.22 11.26 -4.92
CA ASN A 94 -8.06 10.65 -5.54
C ASN A 94 -8.35 9.16 -5.91
N TYR A 95 -7.75 8.69 -7.00
CA TYR A 95 -7.92 7.33 -7.55
C TYR A 95 -7.74 6.21 -6.51
N LEU A 96 -6.88 6.43 -5.50
CA LEU A 96 -6.55 5.47 -4.45
C LEU A 96 -7.65 5.32 -3.39
N GLY A 97 -8.39 6.39 -3.05
CA GLY A 97 -9.53 6.29 -2.13
C GLY A 97 -10.63 5.37 -2.69
N ASN A 98 -10.90 5.48 -3.99
CA ASN A 98 -11.88 4.64 -4.70
C ASN A 98 -11.46 3.17 -4.83
N LEU A 99 -10.16 2.87 -4.83
CA LEU A 99 -9.65 1.49 -4.94
C LEU A 99 -9.74 0.74 -3.60
N LEU A 100 -9.66 1.46 -2.48
CA LEU A 100 -9.55 0.90 -1.13
C LEU A 100 -10.88 0.84 -0.37
N ASP A 101 -11.96 1.42 -0.90
CA ASP A 101 -13.27 1.50 -0.24
C ASP A 101 -14.08 0.17 -0.28
N GLY A 102 -13.62 -0.81 -1.08
CA GLY A 102 -14.25 -2.12 -1.23
C GLY A 102 -15.58 -2.12 -2.00
N LYS A 103 -16.05 -0.99 -2.56
CA LYS A 103 -17.27 -0.91 -3.38
C LYS A 103 -17.02 -1.28 -4.85
N HIS A 104 -15.76 -1.48 -5.23
CA HIS A 104 -15.36 -1.75 -6.60
C HIS A 104 -15.09 -3.25 -6.87
N GLU A 105 -16.11 -4.09 -6.66
CA GLU A 105 -16.09 -5.53 -7.05
C GLU A 105 -15.56 -5.74 -8.49
N ARG A 106 -15.88 -4.80 -9.39
CA ARG A 106 -15.46 -4.80 -10.80
C ARG A 106 -13.94 -4.83 -11.03
N TYR A 107 -13.10 -4.16 -10.23
CA TYR A 107 -11.65 -4.12 -10.53
C TYR A 107 -10.96 -5.43 -10.16
N VAL A 108 -11.33 -6.00 -9.02
CA VAL A 108 -10.82 -7.32 -8.61
C VAL A 108 -11.26 -8.37 -9.63
N GLU A 109 -12.53 -8.37 -10.03
CA GLU A 109 -13.04 -9.27 -11.07
C GLU A 109 -12.30 -9.10 -12.41
N LEU A 110 -12.11 -7.85 -12.88
CA LEU A 110 -11.37 -7.58 -14.12
C LEU A 110 -9.91 -8.08 -14.05
N SER A 111 -9.22 -7.84 -12.93
CA SER A 111 -7.85 -8.34 -12.74
C SER A 111 -7.81 -9.87 -12.69
N MET A 112 -8.78 -10.51 -12.04
CA MET A 112 -8.91 -11.97 -11.98
C MET A 112 -9.23 -12.58 -13.35
N MET A 113 -9.96 -11.86 -14.21
CA MET A 113 -10.22 -12.28 -15.59
C MET A 113 -9.02 -12.09 -16.52
N SER A 114 -8.17 -11.10 -16.26
CA SER A 114 -6.94 -10.84 -17.04
C SER A 114 -5.75 -11.75 -16.71
N GLY A 115 -5.88 -12.58 -15.68
CA GLY A 115 -4.83 -13.51 -15.21
C GLY A 115 -4.79 -14.86 -15.95
N GLN A 116 -5.42 -14.99 -17.12
CA GLN A 116 -5.35 -16.17 -18.00
C GLN A 116 -4.48 -15.90 -19.23
#